data_AF-A0A8D0GYA4-F1
#
_entry.id   AF-A0A8D0GYA4-F1
#
_cell.length_a   1.000
_cell.length_b   1.000
_cell.length_c   1.000
_cell.angle_alpha   90.00
_cell.angle_beta   90.00
_cell.angle_gamma   90.00
#
_symmetry.space_group_name_H-M   'P 1'
#
loop_
_entity.id
_entity.type
_entity.pdbx_description
1 polymer ?
#
loop_
_entity_poly.entity_id
_entity_poly.type
_entity_poly.pdbx_seq_one_letter_code
_entity_poly.pdbx_strand_id
1 'polypeptide(L)'
;ESLRLEWLYLAVSHDAPLRANTVDAEGNPRPRSHLFTWGYSQLILLLIKLPADFVTKEKMADICKSYGFWPGYLSLCLELDRRTEAFTNIVHLDDVNLLEEEHDSIPETMEEWKYLLHLAQSHSSGVHVHSTQNGSAVSNGSSNWSNCITVENVALLLAKVIGPDRALLLLQECGLTVELSERFTRVCEILRIAEKRQRWDHMVHFKPESYLGIIS
;
A
#
# COMPACT_ATOMS: atom_id res chain seq x y z
N GLU A 1 25.68 -6.13 15.81
CA GLU A 1 25.15 -6.11 14.43
C GLU A 1 25.38 -7.41 13.65
N SER A 2 26.60 -7.98 13.59
CA SER A 2 26.87 -9.24 12.85
C SER A 2 25.92 -10.40 13.18
N LEU A 3 25.66 -10.63 14.47
CA LEU A 3 24.75 -11.69 14.92
C LEU A 3 23.30 -11.44 14.45
N ARG A 4 22.83 -10.19 14.43
CA ARG A 4 21.47 -9.85 13.98
C ARG A 4 21.26 -10.24 12.52
N LEU A 5 22.23 -9.96 11.66
CA LEU A 5 22.15 -10.30 10.24
C LEU A 5 22.18 -11.81 10.02
N GLU A 6 23.00 -12.53 10.78
CA GLU A 6 23.08 -14.00 10.75
C GLU A 6 21.75 -14.64 11.19
N TRP A 7 21.17 -14.17 12.29
CA TRP A 7 19.86 -14.64 12.75
C TRP A 7 18.76 -14.33 11.75
N LEU A 8 18.76 -13.14 11.16
CA LEU A 8 17.80 -12.78 10.12
C LEU A 8 17.91 -13.73 8.93
N TYR A 9 19.13 -13.95 8.42
CA TYR A 9 19.42 -14.87 7.32
C TYR A 9 18.89 -16.29 7.61
N LEU A 10 19.18 -16.83 8.79
CA LEU A 10 18.71 -18.15 9.19
C LEU A 10 17.17 -18.18 9.26
N ALA A 11 16.55 -17.17 9.87
CA ALA A 11 15.10 -17.11 10.03
C ALA A 11 14.35 -16.98 8.70
N VAL A 12 14.83 -16.16 7.76
CA VAL A 12 14.16 -15.99 6.44
C VAL A 12 14.36 -17.20 5.51
N SER A 13 15.35 -18.05 5.79
CA SER A 13 15.65 -19.25 5.00
C SER A 13 14.97 -20.51 5.54
N HIS A 14 14.69 -20.57 6.84
CA HIS A 14 14.05 -21.71 7.49
C HIS A 14 12.54 -21.72 7.27
N ASP A 15 12.01 -22.86 6.82
CA ASP A 15 10.59 -23.02 6.44
C ASP A 15 10.09 -21.89 5.52
N ALA A 16 10.98 -21.45 4.62
CA ALA A 16 10.65 -20.44 3.63
C ALA A 16 9.81 -21.06 2.50
N PRO A 17 8.84 -20.33 1.94
CA PRO A 17 8.20 -20.69 0.70
C PRO A 17 9.23 -20.88 -0.42
N LEU A 18 8.86 -21.65 -1.44
CA LEU A 18 9.68 -21.75 -2.64
C LEU A 18 9.89 -20.35 -3.23
N ARG A 19 11.15 -20.00 -3.50
CA ARG A 19 11.51 -18.67 -4.05
C ARG A 19 10.77 -18.34 -5.35
N ALA A 20 10.50 -19.35 -6.17
CA ALA A 20 9.72 -19.20 -7.41
C ALA A 20 8.25 -18.80 -7.16
N ASN A 21 7.73 -18.95 -5.94
CA ASN A 21 6.39 -18.49 -5.57
C ASN A 21 6.39 -17.05 -5.05
N THR A 22 7.55 -16.54 -4.63
CA THR A 22 7.65 -15.21 -4.00
C THR A 22 8.26 -14.17 -4.93
N VAL A 23 9.19 -14.58 -5.79
CA VAL A 23 9.94 -13.70 -6.70
C VAL A 23 9.71 -14.12 -8.16
N ASP A 24 9.57 -13.15 -9.05
CA ASP A 24 9.54 -13.37 -10.51
C ASP A 24 10.94 -13.54 -11.11
N ALA A 25 11.05 -13.60 -12.44
CA ALA A 25 12.33 -13.83 -13.12
C ALA A 25 13.23 -12.58 -13.10
N GLU A 26 12.62 -11.40 -12.99
CA GLU A 26 13.23 -10.08 -12.96
C GLU A 26 13.68 -9.68 -11.53
N GLY A 27 13.23 -10.41 -10.51
CA GLY A 27 13.56 -10.16 -9.11
C GLY A 27 12.50 -9.36 -8.35
N ASN A 28 11.34 -9.09 -8.95
CA ASN A 28 10.23 -8.38 -8.32
C ASN A 28 9.31 -9.34 -7.55
N PRO A 29 8.47 -8.83 -6.65
CA PRO A 29 7.45 -9.61 -6.00
C PRO A 29 6.47 -10.22 -6.98
N ARG A 30 6.09 -11.49 -6.75
CA ARG A 30 4.91 -12.04 -7.41
C ARG A 30 3.64 -11.49 -6.79
N PRO A 31 2.54 -11.34 -7.56
CA PRO A 31 1.25 -10.94 -7.01
C PRO A 31 0.88 -11.80 -5.80
N ARG A 32 0.43 -11.13 -4.72
CA ARG A 32 -0.01 -11.72 -3.46
C ARG A 32 1.03 -12.57 -2.70
N SER A 33 2.31 -12.51 -3.08
CA SER A 33 3.33 -13.33 -2.44
C SER A 33 3.69 -12.91 -1.02
N HIS A 34 3.34 -11.69 -0.59
CA HIS A 34 3.46 -11.25 0.80
C HIS A 34 2.54 -12.02 1.76
N LEU A 35 1.54 -12.73 1.25
CA LEU A 35 0.59 -13.53 2.04
C LEU A 35 1.12 -14.93 2.36
N PHE A 36 2.25 -15.35 1.77
CA PHE A 36 2.86 -16.63 2.15
C PHE A 36 3.32 -16.57 3.61
N THR A 37 3.27 -17.73 4.28
CA THR A 37 3.72 -17.87 5.66
C THR A 37 5.18 -18.30 5.73
N TRP A 38 5.93 -17.68 6.64
CA TRP A 38 7.28 -18.10 7.04
C TRP A 38 7.21 -18.66 8.46
N GLY A 39 7.97 -19.72 8.75
CA GLY A 39 7.96 -20.35 10.08
C GLY A 39 8.26 -19.37 11.23
N TYR A 40 9.11 -18.38 10.98
CA TYR A 40 9.52 -17.35 11.95
C TYR A 40 9.00 -15.94 11.64
N SER A 41 7.91 -15.79 10.87
CA SER A 41 7.43 -14.50 10.36
C SER A 41 7.36 -13.38 11.42
N GLN A 42 6.72 -13.65 12.56
CA GLN A 42 6.58 -12.68 13.65
C GLN A 42 7.93 -12.28 14.26
N LEU A 43 8.83 -13.25 14.45
CA LEU A 43 10.15 -13.00 15.02
C LEU A 43 11.01 -12.17 14.07
N ILE A 44 10.93 -12.46 12.76
CA ILE A 44 11.63 -11.70 11.71
C ILE A 44 11.15 -10.24 11.73
N LEU A 45 9.84 -9.99 11.74
CA LEU A 45 9.29 -8.63 11.79
C LEU A 45 9.69 -7.88 13.06
N LEU A 46 9.70 -8.54 14.22
CA LEU A 46 10.20 -7.95 15.46
C LEU A 46 11.68 -7.59 15.36
N LEU A 47 12.51 -8.48 14.82
CA LEU A 47 13.94 -8.24 14.61
C LEU A 47 14.18 -7.04 13.68
N ILE A 48 13.37 -6.92 12.63
CA ILE A 48 13.39 -5.80 11.68
C ILE A 48 13.06 -4.49 12.36
N LYS A 49 12.03 -4.43 13.21
CA LYS A 49 11.61 -3.20 13.90
C LYS A 49 12.59 -2.71 14.97
N LEU A 50 13.55 -3.53 15.40
CA LEU A 50 14.54 -3.09 16.38
C LEU A 50 15.42 -1.97 15.82
N PRO A 51 15.84 -1.00 16.67
CA PRO A 51 16.80 0.03 16.25
C PRO A 51 18.10 -0.59 15.72
N ALA A 52 18.57 -0.06 14.61
CA ALA A 52 19.86 -0.39 14.00
C ALA A 52 20.38 0.84 13.26
N ASP A 53 21.68 0.88 13.00
CA ASP A 53 22.25 1.85 12.08
C ASP A 53 21.72 1.62 10.64
N PHE A 54 21.87 2.65 9.81
CA PHE A 54 21.43 2.65 8.42
C PHE A 54 22.02 1.48 7.61
N VAL A 55 23.32 1.21 7.75
CA VAL A 55 24.03 0.16 6.99
C VAL A 55 23.50 -1.23 7.36
N THR A 56 23.19 -1.46 8.63
CA THR A 56 22.57 -2.69 9.10
C THR A 56 21.16 -2.84 8.52
N LYS A 57 20.34 -1.78 8.50
CA LYS A 57 18.99 -1.81 7.90
C LYS A 57 19.03 -2.09 6.40
N GLU A 58 19.98 -1.50 5.66
CA GLU A 58 20.19 -1.81 4.25
C GLU A 58 20.49 -3.30 4.02
N LYS A 59 21.43 -3.87 4.78
CA LYS A 59 21.75 -5.31 4.68
C LYS A 59 20.55 -6.19 5.03
N MET A 60 19.74 -5.78 6.01
CA MET A 60 18.50 -6.50 6.35
C MET A 60 17.50 -6.43 5.20
N ALA A 61 17.43 -5.30 4.49
CA ALA A 61 16.54 -5.13 3.35
C ALA A 61 16.99 -6.03 2.19
N ASP A 62 18.29 -6.08 1.90
CA ASP A 62 18.86 -6.96 0.89
C ASP A 62 18.55 -8.44 1.17
N ILE A 63 18.70 -8.87 2.43
CA ILE A 63 18.35 -10.23 2.86
C ILE A 63 16.85 -10.49 2.65
N CYS A 64 15.97 -9.58 3.09
CA CYS A 64 14.52 -9.77 2.91
C CYS A 64 14.14 -9.87 1.42
N LYS A 65 14.70 -8.99 0.58
CA LYS A 65 14.47 -8.99 -0.87
C LYS A 65 14.96 -10.28 -1.53
N SER A 66 16.17 -10.72 -1.22
CA SER A 66 16.77 -11.89 -1.89
C SER A 66 16.00 -13.18 -1.63
N TYR A 67 15.40 -13.30 -0.45
CA TYR A 67 14.58 -14.43 -0.02
C TYR A 67 13.08 -14.25 -0.30
N GLY A 68 12.65 -13.10 -0.82
CA GLY A 68 11.25 -12.80 -1.10
C GLY A 68 10.38 -12.64 0.15
N PHE A 69 10.98 -12.24 1.28
CA PHE A 69 10.26 -11.89 2.49
C PHE A 69 9.76 -10.44 2.41
N TRP A 70 8.70 -10.25 1.62
CA TRP A 70 8.19 -8.93 1.26
C TRP A 70 7.69 -8.06 2.41
N PRO A 71 6.98 -8.58 3.44
CA PRO A 71 6.55 -7.74 4.56
C PRO A 71 7.72 -7.04 5.27
N GLY A 72 8.82 -7.77 5.49
CA GLY A 72 10.04 -7.20 6.06
C GLY A 72 10.73 -6.23 5.12
N TYR A 73 10.77 -6.56 3.83
CA TYR A 73 11.36 -5.67 2.82
C TYR A 73 10.65 -4.33 2.72
N LEU A 74 9.32 -4.33 2.64
CA LEU A 74 8.51 -3.11 2.58
C LEU A 74 8.71 -2.23 3.82
N SER A 75 8.65 -2.83 5.02
CA SER A 75 8.92 -2.13 6.28
C SER A 75 10.28 -1.43 6.27
N LEU A 76 11.31 -2.13 5.79
CA LEU A 76 12.67 -1.57 5.72
C LEU A 76 12.80 -0.47 4.65
N CYS A 77 12.14 -0.61 3.49
CA CYS A 77 12.10 0.46 2.49
C CYS A 77 11.51 1.75 3.06
N LEU A 78 10.42 1.67 3.82
CA LEU A 78 9.80 2.84 4.45
C LEU A 78 10.72 3.45 5.52
N GLU A 79 11.32 2.63 6.39
CA GLU A 79 12.27 3.11 7.40
C GLU A 79 13.54 3.75 6.81
N LEU A 80 13.95 3.31 5.61
CA LEU A 80 15.10 3.82 4.87
C LEU A 80 14.77 4.99 3.93
N ASP A 81 13.55 5.54 3.99
CA ASP A 81 13.07 6.60 3.09
C ASP A 81 13.11 6.23 1.58
N ARG A 82 13.01 4.94 1.27
CA ARG A 82 12.94 4.38 -0.10
C ARG A 82 11.48 4.19 -0.54
N ARG A 83 10.66 5.23 -0.34
CA ARG A 83 9.19 5.16 -0.52
C ARG A 83 8.77 4.81 -1.94
N THR A 84 9.43 5.37 -2.95
CA THR A 84 9.18 5.03 -4.37
C THR A 84 9.38 3.54 -4.65
N GLU A 85 10.39 2.94 -4.06
CA GLU A 85 10.65 1.52 -4.19
C GLU A 85 9.60 0.67 -3.44
N ALA A 86 9.17 1.10 -2.25
CA ALA A 86 8.07 0.45 -1.56
C ALA A 86 6.79 0.44 -2.42
N PHE A 87 6.43 1.56 -3.03
CA PHE A 87 5.26 1.64 -3.92
C PHE A 87 5.37 0.75 -5.14
N THR A 88 6.52 0.71 -5.81
CA THR A 88 6.74 -0.21 -6.94
C THR A 88 6.53 -1.67 -6.52
N ASN A 89 7.07 -2.08 -5.36
CA ASN A 89 6.91 -3.44 -4.87
C ASN A 89 5.46 -3.73 -4.44
N ILE A 90 4.75 -2.77 -3.84
CA ILE A 90 3.32 -2.92 -3.51
C ILE A 90 2.48 -3.11 -4.77
N VAL A 91 2.77 -2.36 -5.84
CA VAL A 91 2.09 -2.51 -7.13
C VAL A 91 2.32 -3.91 -7.70
N HIS A 92 3.55 -4.44 -7.64
CA HIS A 92 3.85 -5.82 -8.04
C HIS A 92 3.14 -6.88 -7.18
N LEU A 93 2.98 -6.62 -5.89
CA LEU A 93 2.22 -7.49 -4.98
C LEU A 93 0.71 -7.47 -5.26
N ASP A 94 0.23 -6.50 -6.05
CA ASP A 94 -1.16 -6.37 -6.48
C ASP A 94 -2.17 -6.37 -5.31
N ASP A 95 -1.82 -5.65 -4.23
CA ASP A 95 -2.65 -5.55 -3.03
C ASP A 95 -2.75 -4.11 -2.50
N VAL A 96 -3.90 -3.46 -2.73
CA VAL A 96 -4.17 -2.07 -2.31
C VAL A 96 -4.19 -1.90 -0.79
N ASN A 97 -4.46 -2.98 -0.04
CA ASN A 97 -4.48 -2.94 1.41
C ASN A 97 -3.09 -2.61 2.00
N LEU A 98 -2.03 -2.90 1.25
CA LEU A 98 -0.66 -2.52 1.63
C LEU A 98 -0.41 -1.01 1.55
N LEU A 99 -1.39 -0.19 1.17
CA LEU A 99 -1.31 1.29 1.14
C LEU A 99 -2.17 1.94 2.25
N GLU A 100 -2.58 1.17 3.26
CA GLU A 100 -3.34 1.66 4.39
C GLU A 100 -2.43 2.15 5.53
N GLU A 101 -3.00 2.97 6.43
CA GLU A 101 -2.30 3.59 7.56
C GLU A 101 -1.63 2.57 8.49
N GLU A 102 -2.18 1.36 8.62
CA GLU A 102 -1.60 0.28 9.43
C GLU A 102 -0.16 -0.10 9.01
N HIS A 103 0.21 0.21 7.77
CA HIS A 103 1.48 -0.19 7.18
C HIS A 103 2.46 0.96 6.94
N ASP A 104 2.16 2.18 7.43
CA ASP A 104 2.98 3.40 7.25
C ASP A 104 3.35 3.69 5.77
N SER A 105 2.54 3.16 4.86
CA SER A 105 2.76 3.13 3.42
C SER A 105 1.73 3.96 2.65
N ILE A 106 0.90 4.71 3.36
CA ILE A 106 0.00 5.68 2.75
C ILE A 106 0.83 6.79 2.09
N PRO A 107 0.59 7.16 0.82
CA PRO A 107 1.30 8.27 0.20
C PRO A 107 1.02 9.60 0.92
N GLU A 108 2.07 10.35 1.21
CA GLU A 108 2.03 11.56 2.04
C GLU A 108 2.01 12.83 1.20
N THR A 109 2.66 12.80 0.02
CA THR A 109 2.78 13.95 -0.88
C THR A 109 1.97 13.74 -2.16
N MET A 110 1.61 14.84 -2.82
CA MET A 110 0.95 14.77 -4.13
C MET A 110 1.79 14.03 -5.17
N GLU A 111 3.11 14.12 -5.04
CA GLU A 111 4.04 13.56 -6.00
C GLU A 111 4.13 12.04 -5.84
N GLU A 112 4.04 11.53 -4.62
CA GLU A 112 3.88 10.10 -4.35
C GLU A 112 2.56 9.56 -4.89
N TRP A 113 1.47 10.31 -4.72
CA TRP A 113 0.17 9.94 -5.30
C TRP A 113 0.21 9.88 -6.83
N LYS A 114 0.81 10.88 -7.49
CA LYS A 114 1.00 10.89 -8.95
C LYS A 114 1.83 9.69 -9.40
N TYR A 115 2.94 9.41 -8.71
CA TYR A 115 3.81 8.28 -9.01
C TYR A 115 3.05 6.95 -8.91
N LEU A 116 2.31 6.74 -7.82
CA LEU A 116 1.54 5.51 -7.59
C LEU A 116 0.41 5.33 -8.63
N LEU A 117 -0.28 6.40 -9.02
CA LEU A 117 -1.32 6.37 -10.05
C LEU A 117 -0.74 5.94 -11.42
N HIS A 118 0.42 6.48 -11.80
CA HIS A 118 1.09 6.08 -13.04
C HIS A 118 1.61 4.63 -12.99
N LEU A 119 2.11 4.18 -11.84
CA LEU A 119 2.46 2.78 -11.64
C LEU A 119 1.23 1.87 -11.82
N ALA A 120 0.10 2.19 -11.19
CA ALA A 120 -1.13 1.42 -11.31
C ALA A 120 -1.66 1.38 -12.76
N GLN A 121 -1.54 2.47 -13.51
CA GLN A 121 -1.90 2.53 -14.93
C GLN A 121 -1.03 1.59 -15.78
N SER A 122 0.30 1.62 -15.55
CA SER A 122 1.23 0.74 -16.26
C SER A 122 1.00 -0.75 -15.94
N HIS A 123 0.68 -1.05 -14.67
CA HIS A 123 0.38 -2.40 -14.20
C HIS A 123 -0.91 -2.95 -14.84
N SER A 124 -1.98 -2.15 -14.89
CA SER A 124 -3.26 -2.52 -15.49
C SER A 124 -3.13 -2.86 -16.98
N SER A 125 -2.21 -2.19 -17.68
CA SER A 125 -1.91 -2.45 -19.09
C SER A 125 -1.16 -3.79 -19.30
N GLY A 126 -0.33 -4.21 -18.33
CA GLY A 126 0.43 -5.47 -18.39
C GLY A 126 -0.41 -6.72 -18.05
N VAL A 127 -1.33 -6.62 -17.10
CA VAL A 127 -2.19 -7.76 -16.66
C VAL A 127 -3.17 -8.21 -17.77
N HIS A 128 -3.61 -7.28 -18.62
CA HIS A 128 -4.46 -7.61 -19.78
C HIS A 128 -3.73 -8.42 -20.88
N VAL A 129 -2.40 -8.40 -20.92
CA VAL A 129 -1.61 -9.16 -21.92
C VAL A 129 -1.35 -10.60 -21.44
N HIS A 130 -1.10 -10.80 -20.14
CA HIS A 130 -0.77 -12.12 -19.59
C HIS A 130 -1.97 -13.05 -19.34
N SER A 131 -3.19 -12.53 -19.34
CA SER A 131 -4.42 -13.33 -19.15
C SER A 131 -4.83 -14.16 -20.38
N THR A 132 -4.12 -14.06 -21.51
CA THR A 132 -4.40 -14.85 -22.73
C THR A 132 -3.48 -16.07 -22.94
N GLN A 133 -2.53 -16.33 -22.04
CA GLN A 133 -1.66 -17.52 -22.13
C GLN A 133 -1.46 -18.17 -20.76
N ASN A 134 -2.41 -19.00 -20.32
CA ASN A 134 -2.15 -20.39 -19.94
C ASN A 134 -3.40 -21.06 -19.34
N GLY A 135 -3.62 -22.29 -19.77
CA GLY A 135 -4.87 -23.04 -19.62
C GLY A 135 -5.16 -23.56 -18.21
N SER A 136 -6.47 -23.73 -17.99
CA SER A 136 -7.14 -24.60 -17.02
C SER A 136 -6.47 -24.78 -15.65
N ALA A 137 -6.76 -23.88 -14.73
CA ALA A 137 -6.97 -24.26 -13.34
C ALA A 137 -8.30 -23.65 -12.88
N VAL A 138 -9.28 -24.53 -12.61
CA VAL A 138 -10.55 -24.16 -11.98
C VAL A 138 -10.22 -23.67 -10.58
N SER A 139 -10.01 -22.36 -10.41
CA SER A 139 -9.87 -21.75 -9.08
C SER A 139 -11.26 -21.45 -8.56
N ASN A 140 -11.86 -22.46 -7.93
CA ASN A 140 -13.10 -22.29 -7.17
C ASN A 140 -12.75 -21.70 -5.80
N GLY A 141 -12.49 -20.40 -5.80
CA GLY A 141 -12.37 -19.56 -4.62
C GLY A 141 -12.71 -18.16 -5.07
N SER A 142 -13.75 -17.57 -4.49
CA SER A 142 -14.17 -16.18 -4.73
C SER A 142 -12.94 -15.27 -4.64
N SER A 143 -12.34 -14.98 -5.78
CA SER A 143 -11.17 -14.12 -5.84
C SER A 143 -11.70 -12.72 -5.58
N ASN A 144 -11.44 -12.22 -4.37
CA ASN A 144 -11.70 -10.85 -4.00
C ASN A 144 -10.72 -9.94 -4.76
N TRP A 145 -10.93 -9.82 -6.08
CA TRP A 145 -10.28 -8.82 -6.95
C TRP A 145 -10.62 -7.38 -6.52
N SER A 146 -11.46 -7.20 -5.50
CA SER A 146 -11.79 -5.91 -4.91
C SER A 146 -10.57 -5.15 -4.41
N ASN A 147 -9.50 -5.85 -4.04
CA ASN A 147 -8.32 -5.25 -3.40
C ASN A 147 -7.07 -5.26 -4.30
N CYS A 148 -7.23 -5.49 -5.61
CA CYS A 148 -6.10 -5.42 -6.56
C CYS A 148 -5.68 -3.97 -6.82
N ILE A 149 -4.46 -3.79 -7.31
CA ILE A 149 -3.93 -2.48 -7.69
C ILE A 149 -4.45 -2.12 -9.08
N THR A 150 -5.45 -1.25 -9.09
CA THR A 150 -6.00 -0.63 -10.29
C THR A 150 -6.01 0.89 -10.12
N VAL A 151 -6.05 1.63 -11.23
CA VAL A 151 -6.18 3.10 -11.19
C VAL A 151 -7.43 3.50 -10.39
N GLU A 152 -8.54 2.78 -10.55
CA GLU A 152 -9.77 3.05 -9.80
C GLU A 152 -9.61 2.81 -8.29
N ASN A 153 -9.01 1.70 -7.87
CA ASN A 153 -8.83 1.41 -6.44
C ASN A 153 -7.87 2.40 -5.78
N VAL A 154 -6.79 2.80 -6.47
CA VAL A 154 -5.88 3.84 -6.00
C VAL A 154 -6.58 5.20 -5.95
N ALA A 155 -7.40 5.54 -6.94
CA ALA A 155 -8.18 6.77 -6.96
C ALA A 155 -9.20 6.83 -5.80
N LEU A 156 -9.87 5.71 -5.49
CA LEU A 156 -10.78 5.60 -4.35
C LEU A 156 -10.04 5.84 -3.02
N LEU A 157 -8.85 5.26 -2.87
CA LEU A 157 -8.01 5.49 -1.70
C LEU A 157 -7.55 6.95 -1.60
N LEU A 158 -7.09 7.53 -2.71
CA LEU A 158 -6.74 8.95 -2.81
C LEU A 158 -7.90 9.84 -2.34
N ALA A 159 -9.11 9.62 -2.87
CA ALA A 159 -10.30 10.38 -2.49
C ALA A 159 -10.64 10.24 -1.00
N LYS A 160 -10.44 9.05 -0.42
CA LYS A 160 -10.62 8.80 1.02
C LYS A 160 -9.60 9.58 1.88
N VAL A 161 -8.37 9.71 1.41
CA VAL A 161 -7.25 10.30 2.19
C VAL A 161 -7.19 11.82 2.05
N ILE A 162 -7.20 12.34 0.83
CA ILE A 162 -7.01 13.77 0.58
C ILE A 162 -8.31 14.52 0.28
N GLY A 163 -9.44 13.81 0.21
CA GLY A 163 -10.75 14.34 -0.12
C GLY A 163 -11.09 14.25 -1.61
N PRO A 164 -12.38 14.10 -1.97
CA PRO A 164 -12.83 13.80 -3.33
C PRO A 164 -12.52 14.92 -4.33
N ASP A 165 -12.60 16.19 -3.90
CA ASP A 165 -12.38 17.32 -4.81
C ASP A 165 -10.89 17.49 -5.15
N ARG A 166 -9.99 17.29 -4.18
CA ARG A 166 -8.53 17.30 -4.42
C ARG A 166 -8.08 16.08 -5.24
N ALA A 167 -8.67 14.92 -4.97
CA ALA A 167 -8.42 13.71 -5.75
C ALA A 167 -8.80 13.88 -7.22
N LEU A 168 -9.96 14.48 -7.51
CA LEU A 168 -10.39 14.76 -8.88
C LEU A 168 -9.44 15.70 -9.63
N LEU A 169 -8.96 16.77 -8.99
CA LEU A 169 -7.98 17.67 -9.60
C LEU A 169 -6.69 16.93 -9.96
N LEU A 170 -6.18 16.09 -9.04
CA LEU A 170 -4.98 15.30 -9.28
C LEU A 170 -5.16 14.29 -10.43
N LEU A 171 -6.31 13.61 -10.49
CA LEU A 171 -6.63 12.67 -11.56
C LEU A 171 -6.75 13.37 -12.92
N GLN A 172 -7.24 14.60 -12.95
CA GLN A 172 -7.25 15.43 -14.16
C GLN A 172 -5.85 15.81 -14.62
N GLU A 173 -4.98 16.22 -13.69
CA GLU A 173 -3.57 16.51 -13.98
C GLU A 173 -2.84 15.30 -14.57
N CYS A 174 -3.15 14.09 -14.06
CA CYS A 174 -2.58 12.84 -14.57
C CYS A 174 -3.26 12.32 -15.85
N GLY A 175 -4.35 12.95 -16.31
CA GLY A 175 -5.12 12.49 -17.48
C GLY A 175 -5.93 11.20 -17.27
N LEU A 176 -6.22 10.83 -16.01
CA LEU A 176 -6.83 9.54 -15.64
C LEU A 176 -8.35 9.57 -15.47
N THR A 177 -9.00 10.72 -15.67
CA THR A 177 -10.45 10.85 -15.42
C THR A 177 -11.34 9.99 -16.30
N VAL A 178 -10.86 9.60 -17.49
CA VAL A 178 -11.61 8.77 -18.45
C VAL A 178 -11.70 7.31 -17.96
N GLU A 179 -10.82 6.89 -17.05
CA GLU A 179 -10.72 5.51 -16.55
C GLU A 179 -11.62 5.27 -15.31
N LEU A 180 -12.33 6.28 -14.82
CA LEU A 180 -13.09 6.21 -13.56
C LEU A 180 -14.52 5.73 -13.79
N SER A 181 -14.97 4.75 -12.99
CA SER A 181 -16.31 4.17 -13.12
C SER A 181 -17.39 4.92 -12.32
N GLU A 182 -18.66 4.55 -12.52
CA GLU A 182 -19.80 5.05 -11.71
C GLU A 182 -19.59 4.80 -10.21
N ARG A 183 -18.89 3.72 -9.84
CA ARG A 183 -18.54 3.41 -8.45
C ARG A 183 -17.72 4.53 -7.83
N PHE A 184 -16.69 5.01 -8.52
CA PHE A 184 -15.86 6.12 -8.05
C PHE A 184 -16.69 7.39 -7.81
N THR A 185 -17.54 7.76 -8.76
CA THR A 185 -18.43 8.92 -8.65
C THR A 185 -19.33 8.82 -7.42
N ARG A 186 -19.97 7.65 -7.22
CA ARG A 186 -20.86 7.42 -6.09
C ARG A 186 -20.14 7.48 -4.75
N VAL A 187 -18.93 6.92 -4.65
CA VAL A 187 -18.13 7.00 -3.42
C VAL A 187 -17.73 8.45 -3.13
N CYS A 188 -17.31 9.21 -4.13
CA CYS A 188 -16.97 10.62 -3.96
C CYS A 188 -18.16 11.45 -3.47
N GLU A 189 -19.37 11.20 -3.97
CA GLU A 189 -20.59 11.86 -3.46
C GLU A 189 -20.85 11.56 -1.99
N ILE A 190 -20.71 10.28 -1.58
CA ILE A 190 -20.86 9.88 -0.19
C ILE A 190 -19.82 10.58 0.69
N LEU A 191 -18.56 10.61 0.26
CA LEU A 191 -17.48 11.29 0.99
C LEU A 191 -17.75 12.79 1.15
N ARG A 192 -18.20 13.48 0.08
CA ARG A 192 -18.60 14.90 0.16
C ARG A 192 -19.73 15.14 1.17
N ILE A 193 -20.72 14.24 1.23
CA ILE A 193 -21.82 14.35 2.19
C ILE A 193 -21.29 14.14 3.62
N ALA A 194 -20.41 13.16 3.82
CA ALA A 194 -19.80 12.86 5.11
C ALA A 194 -18.94 14.02 5.64
N GLU A 195 -18.07 14.59 4.80
CA GLU A 195 -17.24 15.76 5.15
C GLU A 195 -18.08 16.96 5.56
N LYS A 196 -19.16 17.25 4.81
CA LYS A 196 -20.10 18.33 5.17
C LYS A 196 -20.65 18.09 6.57
N ARG A 197 -21.19 16.90 6.85
CA ARG A 197 -21.78 16.56 8.16
C ARG A 197 -20.77 16.70 9.29
N GLN A 198 -19.55 16.17 9.14
CA GLN A 198 -18.50 16.33 10.14
C GLN A 198 -18.21 17.81 10.42
N ARG A 199 -18.13 18.66 9.39
CA ARG A 199 -17.88 20.09 9.56
C ARG A 199 -19.03 20.81 10.29
N TRP A 200 -20.28 20.40 10.07
CA TRP A 200 -21.44 20.88 10.84
C TRP A 200 -21.36 20.44 12.30
N ASP A 201 -21.05 19.17 12.58
CA ASP A 201 -20.93 18.66 13.95
C ASP A 201 -19.82 19.38 14.72
N HIS A 202 -18.65 19.58 14.11
CA HIS A 202 -17.56 20.36 14.71
C HIS A 202 -17.99 21.80 15.00
N MET A 203 -18.74 22.45 14.09
CA MET A 203 -19.20 23.82 14.27
C MET A 203 -20.34 23.96 15.30
N VAL A 204 -21.17 22.92 15.48
CA VAL A 204 -22.23 22.88 16.50
C VAL A 204 -21.64 22.59 17.90
N HIS A 205 -20.57 21.78 17.98
CA HIS A 205 -19.85 21.50 19.22
C HIS A 205 -18.86 22.62 19.61
N PHE A 206 -18.46 23.50 18.68
CA PHE A 206 -17.71 24.73 18.96
C PHE A 206 -18.65 25.90 19.33
N LYS A 207 -19.48 25.73 20.37
CA LYS A 207 -20.09 26.87 21.09
C LYS A 207 -19.28 27.10 22.37
N PRO A 208 -18.38 28.09 22.42
CA PRO A 208 -17.75 28.48 23.67
C PRO A 208 -18.77 29.23 24.52
N GLU A 209 -18.76 28.90 25.82
CA GLU A 209 -19.38 29.61 26.94
C GLU A 209 -18.98 31.10 26.98
N SER A 210 -19.47 31.89 26.03
CA SER A 210 -19.16 33.32 25.88
C SER A 210 -20.33 34.21 26.31
N TYR A 211 -21.26 33.69 27.10
CA TYR A 211 -22.45 34.41 27.58
C TYR A 211 -22.75 34.18 29.07
N LEU A 212 -21.73 34.06 29.91
CA LEU A 212 -21.87 34.14 31.37
C LEU A 212 -21.00 35.26 31.96
N GLY A 213 -21.04 36.43 31.33
CA GLY A 213 -20.26 37.58 31.75
C GLY A 213 -20.88 38.94 31.52
N ILE A 214 -22.21 39.07 31.38
CA ILE A 214 -22.90 40.37 31.45
C ILE A 214 -24.34 40.18 31.94
N ILE A 215 -24.58 40.02 33.24
CA ILE A 215 -25.70 40.65 33.95
C ILE A 215 -25.19 40.95 35.37
N SER A 216 -25.32 42.23 35.74
CA SER A 216 -24.91 42.91 36.97
C SER A 216 -25.28 42.25 38.29
#